data_AF-A0A916NNY0-F1
#
_entry.id   AF-A0A916NNY0-F1
#
_cell.length_a   1.000
_cell.length_b   1.000
_cell.length_c   1.000
_cell.angle_alpha   90.00
_cell.angle_beta   90.00
_cell.angle_gamma   90.00
#
_symmetry.space_group_name_H-M   'P 1'
#
loop_
_entity.id
_entity.type
_entity.pdbx_description
1 polymer ?
#
loop_
_entity_poly.entity_id
_entity_poly.type
_entity_poly.pdbx_seq_one_letter_code
_entity_poly.pdbx_strand_id
1 'polypeptide(L)' 'MPVQKYNDRVRVKVKRSADTWIILEHENIRKGATVKFTGKVKCRNEKTGEVKYFSENGCELA' A
#
# COMPACT_ATOMS: atom_id res chain seq x y z
N MET A 1 -13.08 -9.93 7.74
CA MET A 1 -12.80 -8.49 7.87
C MET A 1 -11.46 -8.26 7.19
N PRO A 2 -11.33 -7.44 6.13
CA PRO A 2 -10.02 -7.16 5.57
C PRO A 2 -9.31 -6.25 6.58
N VAL A 3 -8.43 -6.84 7.38
CA VAL A 3 -7.56 -6.11 8.28
C VAL A 3 -6.53 -5.41 7.40
N GLN A 4 -6.37 -4.10 7.58
CA GLN A 4 -5.30 -3.34 6.95
C GLN A 4 -3.99 -4.02 7.37
N LYS A 5 -3.29 -4.65 6.43
CA LYS A 5 -2.15 -5.53 6.74
C LYS A 5 -0.89 -4.71 7.03
N TYR A 6 -0.86 -3.45 6.60
CA TYR A 6 0.23 -2.50 6.81
C TYR A 6 -0.29 -1.16 7.33
N ASN A 7 0.49 -0.49 8.16
CA ASN A 7 0.17 0.87 8.60
C ASN A 7 0.56 1.91 7.53
N ASP A 8 -0.13 3.04 7.51
CA ASP A 8 0.31 4.19 6.73
C ASP A 8 1.70 4.64 7.21
N ARG A 9 2.56 5.06 6.27
CA ARG A 9 4.02 5.33 6.44
C ARG A 9 4.93 4.12 6.64
N VAL A 10 4.44 2.89 6.45
CA VAL A 10 5.32 1.71 6.44
C VAL A 10 6.19 1.66 5.18
N ARG A 11 7.45 1.27 5.35
CA ARG A 11 8.37 0.96 4.26
C ARG A 11 8.11 -0.48 3.81
N VAL A 12 7.76 -0.65 2.55
CA VAL A 12 7.51 -1.94 1.89
C VAL A 12 8.40 -2.10 0.66
N LYS A 13 8.88 -3.31 0.44
CA LYS A 13 9.47 -3.72 -0.84
C LYS A 13 8.37 -4.31 -1.68
N VAL A 14 8.22 -3.82 -2.91
CA VAL A 14 7.28 -4.39 -3.86
C VAL A 14 7.97 -5.56 -4.54
N LYS A 15 7.39 -6.77 -4.56
CA LYS A 15 8.04 -7.97 -5.17
C LYS A 15 8.59 -7.77 -6.59
N ARG A 16 8.05 -6.81 -7.33
CA ARG A 16 8.42 -6.50 -8.71
C ARG A 16 9.47 -5.38 -8.84
N SER A 17 9.91 -4.78 -7.74
CA SER A 17 10.90 -3.70 -7.72
C SER A 17 11.82 -3.86 -6.51
N ALA A 18 13.13 -3.89 -6.75
CA ALA A 18 14.14 -3.97 -5.69
C ALA A 18 14.18 -2.69 -4.80
N ASP A 19 13.43 -1.65 -5.18
CA ASP A 19 13.35 -0.39 -4.47
C ASP A 19 12.43 -0.44 -3.25
N THR A 20 12.76 0.42 -2.28
CA THR A 20 11.95 0.59 -1.07
C THR A 20 10.89 1.65 -1.32
N TRP A 21 9.63 1.29 -1.07
CA TRP A 21 8.48 2.15 -1.22
C TRP A 21 7.86 2.45 0.14
N ILE A 22 7.30 3.63 0.32
CA ILE A 22 6.64 4.07 1.54
C ILE A 22 5.15 4.11 1.26
N ILE A 23 4.35 3.36 2.02
CA ILE A 23 2.90 3.44 1.92
C ILE A 23 2.46 4.82 2.39
N LEU A 24 1.86 5.60 1.50
CA LEU A 24 1.28 6.89 1.81
C LEU A 24 -0.15 6.74 2.33
N GLU A 25 -0.96 5.92 1.65
CA GLU A 25 -2.38 5.81 1.94
C GLU A 25 -2.96 4.49 1.42
N HIS A 26 -3.92 3.94 2.14
CA HIS A 26 -4.67 2.74 1.73
C HIS A 26 -5.91 3.14 0.93
N GLU A 27 -6.13 2.49 -0.20
CA GLU A 27 -7.36 2.69 -0.96
C GLU A 27 -8.52 1.99 -0.24
N ASN A 28 -9.48 2.81 0.17
CA ASN A 28 -10.64 2.39 0.94
C ASN A 28 -11.89 2.68 0.13
N ILE A 29 -12.68 1.66 -0.20
CA ILE A 29 -13.99 1.85 -0.80
C ILE A 29 -15.05 1.82 0.30
N ARG A 30 -15.82 2.90 0.42
CA ARG A 30 -17.03 2.93 1.24
C ARG A 30 -18.17 2.26 0.47
N LYS A 31 -18.66 1.12 0.97
CA LYS A 31 -19.92 0.52 0.52
C LYS A 31 -20.95 0.67 1.65
N GLY A 32 -21.79 1.69 1.56
CA GLY A 32 -22.78 2.00 2.59
C GLY A 32 -22.13 2.35 3.93
N ALA A 33 -22.55 1.68 5.02
CA ALA A 33 -22.02 1.87 6.37
C ALA A 33 -20.67 1.16 6.62
N THR A 34 -20.10 0.45 5.63
CA THR A 34 -18.88 -0.35 5.82
C THR A 34 -17.74 0.14 4.94
N VAL A 35 -16.59 0.40 5.56
CA VAL A 35 -15.33 0.66 4.85
C VAL A 35 -14.72 -0.69 4.45
N LYS A 36 -14.56 -0.94 3.15
CA LYS A 36 -13.84 -2.09 2.63
C LYS A 36 -12.49 -1.63 2.08
N PHE A 37 -11.42 -2.15 2.68
CA PHE A 37 -10.08 -2.05 2.11
C PHE A 37 -10.04 -2.85 0.80
N THR A 38 -9.69 -2.21 -0.32
CA THR A 38 -9.57 -2.89 -1.62
C THR A 38 -8.28 -3.69 -1.75
N GLY A 39 -7.37 -3.56 -0.77
CA GLY A 39 -6.04 -4.13 -0.84
C GLY A 39 -5.17 -3.44 -1.89
N LYS A 40 -5.50 -2.21 -2.29
CA LYS A 40 -4.57 -1.32 -3.02
C LYS A 40 -4.00 -0.30 -2.06
N VAL A 41 -2.71 -0.07 -2.17
CA VAL A 41 -1.95 0.87 -1.36
C VAL A 41 -1.20 1.84 -2.27
N LYS A 42 -1.37 3.12 -2.00
CA LYS A 42 -0.61 4.18 -2.66
C LYS A 42 0.76 4.20 -2.02
N CYS A 43 1.80 3.87 -2.78
CA CYS A 43 3.17 3.87 -2.30
C CYS A 43 4.01 4.91 -3.03
N ARG A 44 5.01 5.45 -2.33
CA ARG A 44 6.00 6.38 -2.87
C ARG A 44 7.39 5.78 -2.79
N ASN A 45 8.10 5.72 -3.90
CA ASN A 45 9.48 5.25 -3.93
C ASN A 45 10.38 6.25 -3.20
N GLU A 46 11.18 5.76 -2.27
CA GLU A 46 12.10 6.61 -1.49
C GLU A 46 13.26 7.11 -2.36
N LYS A 47 13.70 6.34 -3.35
CA LYS A 47 14.83 6.69 -4.22
C LYS A 47 14.45 7.59 -5.38
N THR A 48 13.37 7.27 -6.09
CA THR A 48 12.97 8.03 -7.30
C THR A 48 11.92 9.08 -7.01
N GLY A 49 11.27 9.04 -5.84
CA GLY A 49 10.15 9.91 -5.52
C GLY A 49 8.86 9.57 -6.27
N GLU A 50 8.85 8.56 -7.13
CA GLU A 50 7.68 8.10 -7.89
C GLU A 50 6.55 7.68 -6.95
N VAL A 51 5.31 8.03 -7.29
CA VAL A 51 4.13 7.60 -6.56
C VAL A 51 3.33 6.65 -7.45
N LYS A 52 3.11 5.41 -6.98
CA LYS A 52 2.37 4.37 -7.70
C LYS A 52 1.44 3.62 -6.75
N TYR A 53 0.35 3.12 -7.31
CA TYR A 53 -0.58 2.26 -6.58
C TYR A 53 -0.13 0.80 -6.76
N PHE A 54 0.07 0.12 -5.64
CA PHE A 54 0.41 -1.30 -5.60
C PHE A 54 -0.69 -2.08 -4.91
N SER A 55 -0.75 -3.38 -5.17
CA SER A 55 -1.59 -4.27 -4.39
C SER A 55 -0.86 -4.63 -3.10
N GLU A 56 -1.55 -4.50 -1.97
CA GLU A 56 -1.08 -4.82 -0.62
C GLU A 56 -0.55 -6.25 -0.51
N ASN A 57 -1.14 -7.17 -1.29
CA ASN A 57 -0.72 -8.58 -1.34
C ASN A 57 0.61 -8.80 -2.09
N GLY A 58 1.05 -7.82 -2.88
CA GLY A 58 2.34 -7.83 -3.60
C GLY A 58 3.43 -7.01 -2.92
N CYS A 59 3.11 -6.38 -1.79
CA CYS A 59 4.04 -5.64 -0.93
C CYS A 59 4.51 -6.57 0.19
N GLU A 60 5.81 -6.58 0.44
CA GLU A 60 6.44 -7.24 1.59
C GLU A 60 7.02 -6.16 2.51
N LEU A 61 6.97 -6.40 3.82
CA LEU A 61 7.57 -5.52 4.82
C LEU A 61 9.09 -5.48 4.57
N ALA A 62 9.63 -4.27 4.35
CA ALA A 62 10.99 -4.05 3.83
C ALA A 62 12.10 -4.32 4.84
#